data_AF-A0A132BWR9-F1
#
_entry.id   AF-A0A132BWR9-F1
#
_cell.length_a   1.000
_cell.length_b   1.000
_cell.length_c   1.000
_cell.angle_alpha   90.00
_cell.angle_beta   90.00
_cell.angle_gamma   90.00
#
_symmetry.space_group_name_H-M   'P 1'
#
loop_
_entity.id
_entity.type
_entity.pdbx_description
1 polymer ?
#
loop_
_entity_poly.entity_id
_entity_poly.type
_entity_poly.pdbx_seq_one_letter_code
_entity_poly.pdbx_strand_id
1 'polypeptide(L)'
;MSTNDPNPNLRLGWEEWVKLPELGLPALRAKVDTGARTSALHATDIETFGPQSAPKVRFTVHPIPGSDDLLIPCSAVIKDRREVISSNGDRELRYVIETNLEIGGDTWPVEVTLTDRRGMALHMLLGRQALNENISIVPSERYCQPELDYSVYATPAIRKTAPNRALRIAVLSREDNYSTRRLVEEGERRGHSVEVIDTTRCYMSINSLAPEIHYDGKRLPRYDAVIPRIGASITQYGTALLRQFETLGTYCVNGSAGITASRDKLHAHQLLARYKIGMPPTAFAASPKDTNALIDIVGGAPLIVKLLESTQGKGVVLAETKKAAESVITAFRGLKANFLVQQFVKEAAGVDIRCLVVGSKVVAAMKRSGADGDFRSNLHLGGSAVSVRITKEERSTAIRAARCFGLGVAGVDLLRSETGPKVLEVNSSPGLEGIEKTSKKDIAALIHDEIEANVRPTPLRNRKALDAPSD
;
A
#
# COMPACT_ATOMS: atom_id res chain seq x y z
N MET A 1 10.44 -61.13 -15.36
CA MET A 1 10.44 -60.59 -13.98
C MET A 1 11.13 -59.23 -14.04
N SER A 2 10.47 -58.19 -14.56
CA SER A 2 9.61 -57.22 -13.85
C SER A 2 10.22 -56.69 -12.53
N THR A 3 10.90 -55.55 -12.61
CA THR A 3 11.17 -54.63 -11.48
C THR A 3 11.28 -53.21 -12.04
N ASN A 4 10.18 -52.65 -12.50
CA ASN A 4 10.00 -51.20 -12.63
C ASN A 4 8.67 -50.90 -11.96
N ASP A 5 8.68 -50.81 -10.64
CA ASP A 5 7.55 -50.31 -9.86
C ASP A 5 7.64 -48.77 -9.87
N PRO A 6 6.66 -48.05 -10.44
CA PRO A 6 6.69 -46.60 -10.48
C PRO A 6 6.11 -46.02 -9.18
N ASN A 7 6.93 -45.21 -8.50
CA ASN A 7 6.66 -44.41 -7.29
C ASN A 7 6.44 -45.15 -5.96
N PRO A 8 7.14 -44.76 -4.87
CA PRO A 8 6.79 -45.23 -3.54
C PRO A 8 5.43 -44.64 -3.15
N ASN A 9 4.47 -45.49 -2.77
CA ASN A 9 3.20 -45.05 -2.19
C ASN A 9 3.45 -44.09 -1.02
N LEU A 10 2.86 -42.90 -1.07
CA LEU A 10 2.94 -41.91 0.00
C LEU A 10 2.23 -42.48 1.24
N ARG A 11 2.97 -42.69 2.32
CA ARG A 11 2.45 -43.28 3.56
C ARG A 11 2.12 -42.19 4.56
N LEU A 12 0.88 -42.12 5.03
CA LEU A 12 0.43 -41.13 6.01
C LEU A 12 -0.02 -41.80 7.31
N GLY A 13 0.36 -41.23 8.44
CA GLY A 13 -0.17 -41.54 9.77
C GLY A 13 -1.54 -40.89 10.01
N TRP A 14 -2.04 -40.99 11.23
CA TRP A 14 -3.28 -40.28 11.63
C TRP A 14 -3.07 -38.77 11.83
N GLU A 15 -1.81 -38.35 12.04
CA GLU A 15 -1.39 -36.95 12.11
C GLU A 15 -0.16 -36.75 11.22
N GLU A 16 -0.19 -35.71 10.39
CA GLU A 16 0.87 -35.38 9.45
C GLU A 16 1.19 -33.90 9.42
N TRP A 17 2.44 -33.59 9.09
CA TRP A 17 2.87 -32.25 8.74
C TRP A 17 2.57 -31.97 7.28
N VAL A 18 1.97 -30.82 7.01
CA VAL A 18 1.55 -30.39 5.68
C VAL A 18 1.94 -28.95 5.40
N LYS A 19 1.99 -28.59 4.13
CA LYS A 19 2.09 -27.19 3.68
C LYS A 19 0.93 -26.83 2.77
N LEU A 20 0.47 -25.58 2.88
CA LEU A 20 -0.47 -24.95 1.95
C LEU A 20 0.23 -23.70 1.39
N PRO A 21 1.13 -23.85 0.40
CA PRO A 21 1.98 -22.76 -0.10
C PRO A 21 1.19 -21.56 -0.60
N GLU A 22 0.04 -21.77 -1.25
CA GLU A 22 -0.82 -20.71 -1.78
C GLU A 22 -1.58 -19.93 -0.70
N LEU A 23 -1.59 -20.43 0.53
CA LEU A 23 -2.12 -19.75 1.71
C LEU A 23 -1.01 -19.22 2.63
N GLY A 24 0.27 -19.44 2.29
CA GLY A 24 1.40 -18.97 3.10
C GLY A 24 1.55 -19.73 4.40
N LEU A 25 1.17 -21.01 4.37
CA LEU A 25 1.25 -21.92 5.51
C LEU A 25 2.34 -22.95 5.24
N PRO A 26 3.63 -22.61 5.51
CA PRO A 26 4.75 -23.51 5.26
C PRO A 26 4.87 -24.66 6.27
N ALA A 27 4.15 -24.64 7.39
CA ALA A 27 4.10 -25.74 8.35
C ALA A 27 2.77 -25.76 9.10
N LEU A 28 1.97 -26.80 8.89
CA LEU A 28 0.69 -26.99 9.57
C LEU A 28 0.53 -28.46 9.92
N ARG A 29 0.01 -28.76 11.12
CA ARG A 29 -0.33 -30.14 11.49
C ARG A 29 -1.77 -30.42 11.09
N ALA A 30 -1.98 -31.54 10.40
CA ALA A 30 -3.29 -31.98 9.94
C ALA A 30 -3.61 -33.39 10.44
N LYS A 31 -4.87 -33.61 10.81
CA LYS A 31 -5.39 -34.94 11.12
C LYS A 31 -5.87 -35.60 9.83
N VAL A 32 -5.41 -36.81 9.55
CA VAL A 32 -5.95 -37.65 8.47
C VAL A 32 -7.23 -38.31 8.98
N ASP A 33 -8.36 -38.00 8.33
CA ASP A 33 -9.68 -38.45 8.74
C ASP A 33 -10.46 -38.97 7.53
N THR A 34 -10.41 -40.29 7.32
CA THR A 34 -11.13 -40.95 6.23
C THR A 34 -12.65 -40.94 6.41
N GLY A 35 -13.16 -40.68 7.62
CA GLY A 35 -14.58 -40.51 7.89
C GLY A 35 -15.10 -39.18 7.35
N ALA A 36 -14.25 -38.15 7.28
CA ALA A 36 -14.58 -36.87 6.67
C ALA A 36 -14.55 -36.97 5.14
N ARG A 37 -15.62 -36.55 4.48
CA ARG A 37 -15.65 -36.48 3.00
C ARG A 37 -14.68 -35.43 2.46
N THR A 38 -14.78 -34.20 2.97
CA THR A 38 -14.04 -33.03 2.48
C THR A 38 -13.11 -32.52 3.58
N SER A 39 -11.93 -32.05 3.21
CA SER A 39 -10.97 -31.44 4.14
C SER A 39 -11.52 -30.16 4.76
N ALA A 40 -11.04 -29.81 5.95
CA ALA A 40 -11.44 -28.61 6.67
C ALA A 40 -10.22 -27.89 7.22
N LEU A 41 -10.21 -26.56 7.11
CA LEU A 41 -9.17 -25.69 7.66
C LEU A 41 -9.80 -24.74 8.68
N HIS A 42 -9.14 -24.63 9.83
CA HIS A 42 -9.46 -23.62 10.83
C HIS A 42 -9.24 -22.22 10.24
N ALA A 43 -10.32 -21.44 10.20
CA ALA A 43 -10.32 -20.10 9.67
C ALA A 43 -11.24 -19.20 10.52
N THR A 44 -10.76 -17.99 10.80
CA THR A 44 -11.49 -16.91 11.47
C THR A 44 -11.66 -15.71 10.54
N ASP A 45 -12.45 -14.71 10.92
CA ASP A 45 -12.71 -13.51 10.12
C ASP A 45 -13.11 -13.78 8.66
N ILE A 46 -13.92 -14.81 8.44
CA ILE A 46 -14.32 -15.27 7.10
C ILE A 46 -15.29 -14.24 6.50
N GLU A 47 -14.84 -13.52 5.47
CA GLU A 47 -15.64 -12.49 4.80
C GLU A 47 -15.50 -12.60 3.28
N THR A 48 -16.63 -12.51 2.58
CA THR A 48 -16.65 -12.50 1.11
C THR A 48 -16.43 -11.11 0.55
N PHE A 49 -15.71 -11.01 -0.57
CA PHE A 49 -15.49 -9.77 -1.29
C PHE A 49 -15.30 -10.04 -2.79
N GLY A 50 -15.13 -8.97 -3.58
CA GLY A 50 -15.00 -9.07 -5.03
C GLY A 50 -16.34 -9.03 -5.76
N PRO A 51 -16.31 -9.01 -7.10
CA PRO A 51 -17.52 -8.98 -7.93
C PRO A 51 -18.27 -10.31 -7.87
N GLN A 52 -19.58 -10.28 -8.14
CA GLN A 52 -20.40 -11.50 -8.19
C GLN A 52 -19.93 -12.52 -9.23
N SER A 53 -19.28 -12.06 -10.31
CA SER A 53 -18.72 -12.92 -11.36
C SER A 53 -17.45 -13.67 -10.95
N ALA A 54 -16.75 -13.21 -9.90
CA ALA A 54 -15.52 -13.82 -9.41
C ALA A 54 -15.41 -13.61 -7.89
N PRO A 55 -16.33 -14.22 -7.10
CA PRO A 55 -16.40 -14.00 -5.68
C PRO A 55 -15.18 -14.59 -4.98
N LYS A 56 -14.66 -13.86 -4.00
CA LYS A 56 -13.49 -14.21 -3.21
C LYS A 56 -13.84 -14.26 -1.75
N VAL A 57 -13.05 -14.98 -0.98
CA VAL A 57 -13.15 -15.05 0.48
C VAL A 57 -11.82 -14.66 1.07
N ARG A 58 -11.84 -13.78 2.08
CA ARG A 58 -10.70 -13.53 2.96
C ARG A 58 -10.97 -14.18 4.31
N PHE A 59 -9.90 -14.59 4.97
CA PHE A 59 -9.97 -15.25 6.25
C PHE A 59 -8.60 -15.20 6.90
N THR A 60 -8.56 -15.47 8.20
CA THR A 60 -7.33 -15.53 8.98
C THR A 60 -7.11 -16.97 9.43
N VAL A 61 -5.87 -17.46 9.32
CA VAL A 61 -5.48 -18.78 9.81
C VAL A 61 -4.54 -18.61 11.00
N HIS A 62 -4.82 -19.32 12.07
CA HIS A 62 -3.92 -19.52 13.20
C HIS A 62 -3.22 -20.86 12.99
N PRO A 63 -1.95 -20.91 12.54
CA PRO A 63 -1.32 -22.18 12.17
C PRO A 63 -0.90 -23.04 13.38
N ILE A 64 -0.75 -22.43 14.55
CA ILE A 64 -0.30 -23.07 15.79
C ILE A 64 -1.51 -23.27 16.72
N PRO A 65 -1.94 -24.51 16.99
CA PRO A 65 -2.99 -24.78 17.96
C PRO A 65 -2.66 -24.21 19.34
N GLY A 66 -3.64 -23.59 20.00
CA GLY A 66 -3.49 -22.99 21.33
C GLY A 66 -2.75 -21.65 21.37
N SER A 67 -2.36 -21.08 20.22
CA SER A 67 -1.68 -19.78 20.14
C SER A 67 -2.42 -18.82 19.20
N ASP A 68 -2.85 -17.67 19.75
CA ASP A 68 -3.49 -16.60 18.98
C ASP A 68 -2.50 -15.50 18.54
N ASP A 69 -1.22 -15.63 18.92
CA ASP A 69 -0.19 -14.63 18.67
C ASP A 69 0.24 -14.55 17.19
N LEU A 70 -0.02 -15.62 16.43
CA LEU A 70 0.33 -15.72 15.02
C LEU A 70 -0.92 -15.84 14.15
N LEU A 71 -1.12 -14.82 13.33
CA LEU A 71 -2.22 -14.73 12.38
C LEU A 71 -1.66 -14.65 10.97
N ILE A 72 -2.13 -15.52 10.09
CA ILE A 72 -1.80 -15.52 8.66
C ILE A 72 -3.05 -15.08 7.89
N PRO A 73 -3.10 -13.82 7.40
CA PRO A 73 -4.19 -13.36 6.55
C PRO A 73 -4.13 -14.05 5.19
N CYS A 74 -5.21 -14.70 4.81
CA CYS A 74 -5.37 -15.47 3.60
C CYS A 74 -6.50 -14.89 2.74
N SER A 75 -6.50 -15.26 1.46
CA SER A 75 -7.66 -15.08 0.60
C SER A 75 -7.61 -16.07 -0.55
N ALA A 76 -8.77 -16.50 -1.05
CA ALA A 76 -8.87 -17.36 -2.22
C ALA A 76 -10.15 -17.06 -3.01
N VAL A 77 -10.19 -17.55 -4.26
CA VAL A 77 -11.44 -17.59 -5.05
C VAL A 77 -12.38 -18.60 -4.41
N ILE A 78 -13.66 -18.26 -4.32
CA ILE A 78 -14.68 -19.19 -3.83
C ILE A 78 -15.01 -20.17 -4.95
N LYS A 79 -14.77 -21.47 -4.72
CA LYS A 79 -15.09 -22.53 -5.67
C LYS A 79 -16.54 -22.99 -5.51
N ASP A 80 -17.00 -23.14 -4.27
CA ASP A 80 -18.32 -23.71 -3.95
C ASP A 80 -18.77 -23.29 -2.53
N ARG A 81 -20.05 -23.55 -2.18
CA ARG A 81 -20.55 -23.55 -0.80
C ARG A 81 -21.20 -24.89 -0.49
N ARG A 82 -20.75 -25.53 0.59
CA ARG A 82 -21.13 -26.91 0.92
C ARG A 82 -21.68 -27.00 2.33
N GLU A 83 -22.85 -27.63 2.49
CA GLU A 83 -23.36 -28.00 3.81
C GLU A 83 -22.52 -29.18 4.33
N VAL A 84 -21.95 -29.01 5.52
CA VAL A 84 -21.13 -30.01 6.20
C VAL A 84 -21.77 -30.34 7.53
N ILE A 85 -21.88 -31.63 7.83
CA ILE A 85 -22.42 -32.13 9.10
C ILE A 85 -21.24 -32.55 9.97
N SER A 86 -21.15 -31.99 11.18
CA SER A 86 -20.14 -32.38 12.16
C SER A 86 -20.45 -33.76 12.74
N SER A 87 -19.44 -34.39 13.35
CA SER A 87 -19.65 -35.64 14.11
C SER A 87 -20.68 -35.50 15.24
N ASN A 88 -20.95 -34.27 15.68
CA ASN A 88 -21.91 -33.96 16.73
C ASN A 88 -23.33 -33.71 16.18
N GLY A 89 -23.51 -33.80 14.85
CA GLY A 89 -24.80 -33.63 14.16
C GLY A 89 -25.10 -32.20 13.72
N ASP A 90 -24.26 -31.22 14.06
CA ASP A 90 -24.45 -29.82 13.67
C ASP A 90 -24.22 -29.62 12.18
N ARG A 91 -25.07 -28.82 11.54
CA ARG A 91 -24.96 -28.48 10.11
C ARG A 91 -24.42 -27.08 9.94
N GLU A 92 -23.44 -26.92 9.05
CA GLU A 92 -22.82 -25.63 8.75
C GLU A 92 -22.61 -25.48 7.23
N LEU A 93 -22.99 -24.32 6.68
CA LEU A 93 -22.77 -24.00 5.27
C LEU A 93 -21.43 -23.29 5.06
N ARG A 94 -20.42 -24.04 4.64
CA ARG A 94 -19.02 -23.58 4.57
C ARG A 94 -18.62 -23.16 3.16
N TYR A 95 -17.74 -22.17 3.06
CA TYR A 95 -17.08 -21.82 1.81
C TYR A 95 -16.03 -22.88 1.47
N VAL A 96 -15.97 -23.26 0.20
CA VAL A 96 -14.97 -24.18 -0.34
C VAL A 96 -13.98 -23.39 -1.17
N ILE A 97 -12.70 -23.56 -0.85
CA ILE A 97 -11.59 -23.07 -1.64
C ILE A 97 -10.81 -24.26 -2.21
N GLU A 98 -10.12 -24.04 -3.32
CA GLU A 98 -9.13 -24.98 -3.83
C GLU A 98 -7.74 -24.46 -3.50
N THR A 99 -6.87 -25.34 -3.05
CA THR A 99 -5.46 -25.00 -2.82
C THR A 99 -4.55 -26.21 -3.01
N ASN A 100 -3.29 -25.98 -3.36
CA ASN A 100 -2.29 -27.04 -3.40
C ASN A 100 -1.86 -27.47 -1.98
N LEU A 101 -1.96 -28.78 -1.73
CA LEU A 101 -1.46 -29.45 -0.53
C LEU A 101 -0.09 -30.08 -0.84
N GLU A 102 0.89 -29.83 0.03
CA GLU A 102 2.22 -30.46 -0.07
C GLU A 102 2.49 -31.31 1.18
N ILE A 103 2.83 -32.59 0.95
CA ILE A 103 3.22 -33.55 1.99
C ILE A 103 4.34 -34.43 1.44
N GLY A 104 5.44 -34.61 2.19
CA GLY A 104 6.50 -35.53 1.79
C GLY A 104 7.26 -35.17 0.50
N GLY A 105 7.05 -33.98 -0.05
CA GLY A 105 7.57 -33.54 -1.35
C GLY A 105 6.60 -33.71 -2.52
N ASP A 106 5.47 -34.40 -2.31
CA ASP A 106 4.38 -34.50 -3.27
C ASP A 106 3.41 -33.33 -3.12
N THR A 107 2.92 -32.81 -4.25
CA THR A 107 1.99 -31.67 -4.31
C THR A 107 0.81 -31.96 -5.20
N TRP A 108 -0.41 -31.74 -4.70
CA TRP A 108 -1.65 -31.88 -5.49
C TRP A 108 -2.76 -30.93 -5.01
N PRO A 109 -3.73 -30.57 -5.88
CA PRO A 109 -4.82 -29.69 -5.50
C PRO A 109 -5.83 -30.42 -4.59
N VAL A 110 -6.35 -29.71 -3.59
CA VAL A 110 -7.38 -30.20 -2.67
C VAL A 110 -8.48 -29.16 -2.46
N GLU A 111 -9.71 -29.64 -2.26
CA GLU A 111 -10.81 -28.80 -1.79
C GLU A 111 -10.82 -28.73 -0.26
N VAL A 112 -10.87 -27.51 0.26
CA VAL A 112 -10.83 -27.25 1.70
C VAL A 112 -12.03 -26.38 2.08
N THR A 113 -12.77 -26.82 3.09
CA THR A 113 -13.83 -26.02 3.71
C THR A 113 -13.26 -25.11 4.78
N LEU A 114 -13.68 -23.84 4.79
CA LEU A 114 -13.30 -22.87 5.81
C LEU A 114 -14.32 -22.89 6.95
N THR A 115 -13.85 -23.05 8.19
CA THR A 115 -14.71 -23.12 9.37
C THR A 115 -13.97 -22.75 10.65
N ASP A 116 -14.70 -22.20 11.62
CA ASP A 116 -14.16 -21.87 12.92
C ASP A 116 -14.04 -23.11 13.80
N ARG A 117 -12.83 -23.66 13.83
CA ARG A 117 -12.44 -24.82 14.64
C ARG A 117 -11.70 -24.46 15.94
N ARG A 118 -11.95 -23.28 16.52
CA ARG A 118 -11.33 -22.89 17.81
C ARG A 118 -11.52 -23.99 18.86
N GLY A 119 -10.45 -24.30 19.60
CA GLY A 119 -10.45 -25.34 20.63
C GLY A 119 -10.20 -26.77 20.11
N MET A 120 -10.09 -26.99 18.80
CA MET A 120 -9.66 -28.29 18.26
C MET A 120 -8.14 -28.44 18.37
N ALA A 121 -7.66 -29.62 18.77
CA ALA A 121 -6.23 -29.90 18.92
C ALA A 121 -5.42 -29.76 17.62
N LEU A 122 -6.08 -29.95 16.47
CA LEU A 122 -5.49 -29.79 15.13
C LEU A 122 -6.36 -28.86 14.30
N HIS A 123 -5.71 -27.89 13.66
CA HIS A 123 -6.35 -26.83 12.89
C HIS A 123 -6.61 -27.20 11.42
N MET A 124 -6.28 -28.43 11.01
CA MET A 124 -6.65 -28.96 9.71
C MET A 124 -7.10 -30.43 9.80
N LEU A 125 -8.12 -30.77 9.02
CA LEU A 125 -8.55 -32.14 8.73
C LEU A 125 -8.31 -32.43 7.25
N LEU A 126 -7.68 -33.57 6.96
CA LEU A 126 -7.57 -34.14 5.62
C LEU A 126 -8.66 -35.19 5.44
N GLY A 127 -9.69 -34.84 4.66
CA GLY A 127 -10.78 -35.74 4.32
C GLY A 127 -10.40 -36.69 3.18
N ARG A 128 -11.17 -37.75 2.99
CA ARG A 128 -10.92 -38.78 1.96
C ARG A 128 -10.84 -38.27 0.52
N GLN A 129 -11.48 -37.14 0.19
CA GLN A 129 -11.34 -36.53 -1.15
C GLN A 129 -9.94 -35.95 -1.42
N ALA A 130 -9.17 -35.63 -0.39
CA ALA A 130 -7.79 -35.18 -0.54
C ALA A 130 -6.80 -36.36 -0.71
N LEU A 131 -7.26 -37.60 -0.55
CA LEU A 131 -6.42 -38.79 -0.57
C LEU A 131 -6.55 -39.45 -1.95
N ASN A 132 -5.48 -39.38 -2.75
CA ASN A 132 -5.39 -40.02 -4.06
C ASN A 132 -5.03 -41.52 -3.94
N GLU A 133 -5.08 -42.24 -5.06
CA GLU A 133 -4.88 -43.70 -5.10
C GLU A 133 -3.48 -44.15 -4.66
N ASN A 134 -2.49 -43.25 -4.68
CA ASN A 134 -1.10 -43.54 -4.30
C ASN A 134 -0.84 -43.35 -2.79
N ILE A 135 -1.87 -43.05 -2.01
CA ILE A 135 -1.75 -42.79 -0.57
C ILE A 135 -2.18 -44.02 0.24
N SER A 136 -1.31 -44.46 1.13
CA SER A 136 -1.59 -45.48 2.14
C SER A 136 -1.66 -44.84 3.53
N ILE A 137 -2.64 -45.25 4.34
CA ILE A 137 -2.83 -44.69 5.68
C ILE A 137 -2.49 -45.76 6.72
N VAL A 138 -1.67 -45.39 7.70
CA VAL A 138 -1.31 -46.22 8.84
C VAL A 138 -1.87 -45.58 10.12
N PRO A 139 -3.07 -45.98 10.55
CA PRO A 139 -3.80 -45.30 11.64
C PRO A 139 -3.09 -45.33 12.99
N SER A 140 -2.14 -46.25 13.20
CA SER A 140 -1.37 -46.40 14.43
C SER A 140 -0.14 -45.49 14.53
N GLU A 141 0.22 -44.80 13.46
CA GLU A 141 1.45 -43.99 13.37
C GLU A 141 1.14 -42.50 13.21
N ARG A 142 2.13 -41.67 13.53
CA ARG A 142 2.15 -40.21 13.30
C ARG A 142 3.41 -39.89 12.52
N TYR A 143 3.39 -38.81 11.75
CA TYR A 143 4.58 -38.25 11.09
C TYR A 143 5.31 -39.31 10.25
N CYS A 144 4.56 -40.04 9.42
CA CYS A 144 5.15 -40.96 8.45
C CYS A 144 5.92 -40.22 7.34
N GLN A 145 5.79 -38.89 7.28
CA GLN A 145 6.48 -37.98 6.37
C GLN A 145 7.41 -37.03 7.15
N PRO A 146 8.40 -36.38 6.49
CA PRO A 146 9.35 -35.49 7.15
C PRO A 146 8.66 -34.42 8.02
N GLU A 147 9.08 -34.35 9.27
CA GLU A 147 8.55 -33.38 10.23
C GLU A 147 8.92 -31.94 9.84
N LEU A 148 7.98 -31.03 10.04
CA LEU A 148 8.18 -29.59 9.88
C LEU A 148 8.25 -28.92 11.26
N ASP A 149 8.60 -27.64 11.28
CA ASP A 149 8.79 -26.88 12.53
C ASP A 149 8.14 -25.50 12.41
N TYR A 150 7.36 -25.12 13.43
CA TYR A 150 6.70 -23.81 13.51
C TYR A 150 7.67 -22.63 13.59
N SER A 151 8.95 -22.86 13.94
CA SER A 151 10.00 -21.84 13.96
C SER A 151 10.17 -21.15 12.60
N VAL A 152 9.74 -21.79 11.50
CA VAL A 152 9.65 -21.16 10.16
C VAL A 152 8.86 -19.85 10.18
N TYR A 153 7.82 -19.76 11.01
CA TYR A 153 6.97 -18.57 11.18
C TYR A 153 7.66 -17.41 11.92
N ALA A 154 8.72 -17.69 12.68
CA ALA A 154 9.51 -16.69 13.39
C ALA A 154 10.73 -16.19 12.60
N THR A 155 10.96 -16.70 11.39
CA THR A 155 12.06 -16.26 10.54
C THR A 155 11.62 -15.16 9.57
N PRO A 156 12.55 -14.28 9.10
CA PRO A 156 12.27 -13.37 8.01
C PRO A 156 11.85 -14.07 6.70
N ALA A 157 12.07 -15.38 6.59
CA ALA A 157 11.68 -16.17 5.43
C ALA A 157 10.16 -16.09 5.19
N ILE A 158 9.33 -15.97 6.23
CA ILE A 158 7.88 -15.86 6.06
C ILE A 158 7.45 -14.67 5.19
N ARG A 159 8.22 -13.57 5.20
CA ARG A 159 7.96 -12.43 4.31
C ARG A 159 8.13 -12.80 2.84
N LYS A 160 8.98 -13.79 2.53
CA LYS A 160 9.21 -14.32 1.18
C LYS A 160 8.26 -15.46 0.84
N THR A 161 7.84 -16.26 1.83
CA THR A 161 6.94 -17.41 1.64
C THR A 161 5.46 -17.02 1.62
N ALA A 162 5.08 -15.85 2.14
CA ALA A 162 3.71 -15.36 2.07
C ALA A 162 3.30 -15.16 0.59
N PRO A 163 2.30 -15.90 0.09
CA PRO A 163 1.85 -15.84 -1.28
C PRO A 163 1.15 -14.52 -1.56
N ASN A 164 1.09 -14.17 -2.83
CA ASN A 164 0.28 -13.04 -3.26
C ASN A 164 -1.19 -13.42 -3.08
N ARG A 165 -1.82 -12.80 -2.07
CA ARG A 165 -3.25 -12.97 -1.79
C ARG A 165 -4.05 -11.87 -2.47
N ALA A 166 -5.29 -12.14 -2.85
CA ALA A 166 -6.22 -11.13 -3.32
C ALA A 166 -6.54 -10.13 -2.20
N LEU A 167 -6.33 -8.86 -2.47
CA LEU A 167 -6.58 -7.77 -1.53
C LEU A 167 -7.90 -7.07 -1.88
N ARG A 168 -8.55 -6.49 -0.87
CA ARG A 168 -9.59 -5.49 -1.05
C ARG A 168 -8.99 -4.09 -0.91
N ILE A 169 -8.94 -3.34 -2.00
CA ILE A 169 -8.27 -2.04 -2.09
C ILE A 169 -9.31 -0.94 -2.38
N ALA A 170 -9.27 0.14 -1.61
CA ALA A 170 -10.05 1.34 -1.90
C ALA A 170 -9.17 2.40 -2.59
N VAL A 171 -9.65 3.01 -3.67
CA VAL A 171 -9.06 4.21 -4.27
C VAL A 171 -9.95 5.40 -3.94
N LEU A 172 -9.50 6.29 -3.06
CA LEU A 172 -10.28 7.49 -2.71
C LEU A 172 -10.09 8.54 -3.80
N SER A 173 -11.03 8.64 -4.73
CA SER A 173 -10.99 9.59 -5.85
C SER A 173 -12.37 10.15 -6.13
N ARG A 174 -12.42 11.42 -6.50
CA ARG A 174 -13.64 12.11 -6.98
C ARG A 174 -13.76 12.14 -8.49
N GLU A 175 -12.67 11.80 -9.18
CA GLU A 175 -12.55 11.94 -10.63
C GLU A 175 -12.25 10.59 -11.26
N ASP A 176 -12.91 10.32 -12.38
CA ASP A 176 -12.49 9.30 -13.33
C ASP A 176 -11.41 9.89 -14.24
N ASN A 177 -10.15 9.64 -13.89
CA ASN A 177 -8.99 10.09 -14.66
C ASN A 177 -8.05 8.92 -14.95
N TYR A 178 -7.09 9.15 -15.84
CA TYR A 178 -6.11 8.14 -16.26
C TYR A 178 -5.43 7.45 -15.06
N SER A 179 -5.05 8.21 -14.04
CA SER A 179 -4.31 7.66 -12.90
C SER A 179 -5.20 6.72 -12.08
N THR A 180 -6.45 7.11 -11.82
CA THR A 180 -7.43 6.27 -11.11
C THR A 180 -7.72 4.98 -11.88
N ARG A 181 -7.97 5.06 -13.19
CA ARG A 181 -8.22 3.87 -14.02
C ARG A 181 -7.05 2.91 -14.03
N ARG A 182 -5.82 3.41 -14.24
CA ARG A 182 -4.60 2.58 -14.20
C ARG A 182 -4.42 1.85 -12.87
N LEU A 183 -4.73 2.50 -11.74
CA LEU A 183 -4.66 1.86 -10.42
C LEU A 183 -5.70 0.74 -10.27
N VAL A 184 -6.91 0.93 -10.79
CA VAL A 184 -7.98 -0.09 -10.79
C VAL A 184 -7.60 -1.26 -11.69
N GLU A 185 -7.32 -0.99 -12.97
CA GLU A 185 -6.95 -1.99 -13.98
C GLU A 185 -5.79 -2.87 -13.51
N GLU A 186 -4.73 -2.27 -12.99
CA GLU A 186 -3.56 -3.02 -12.55
C GLU A 186 -3.85 -3.87 -11.30
N GLY A 187 -4.66 -3.36 -10.37
CA GLY A 187 -5.04 -4.13 -9.18
C GLY A 187 -5.93 -5.32 -9.55
N GLU A 188 -6.92 -5.11 -10.44
CA GLU A 188 -7.78 -6.18 -10.95
C GLU A 188 -6.98 -7.22 -11.75
N ARG A 189 -6.03 -6.78 -12.58
CA ARG A 189 -5.10 -7.67 -13.31
C ARG A 189 -4.26 -8.55 -12.37
N ARG A 190 -3.92 -8.06 -11.18
CA ARG A 190 -3.23 -8.79 -10.11
C ARG A 190 -4.17 -9.67 -9.27
N GLY A 191 -5.46 -9.69 -9.59
CA GLY A 191 -6.46 -10.47 -8.87
C GLY A 191 -6.92 -9.82 -7.57
N HIS A 192 -6.76 -8.51 -7.38
CA HIS A 192 -7.36 -7.77 -6.28
C HIS A 192 -8.80 -7.35 -6.60
N SER A 193 -9.55 -6.95 -5.58
CA SER A 193 -10.83 -6.24 -5.72
C SER A 193 -10.55 -4.77 -5.45
N VAL A 194 -10.70 -3.92 -6.46
CA VAL A 194 -10.41 -2.48 -6.34
C VAL A 194 -11.71 -1.68 -6.46
N GLU A 195 -12.02 -0.87 -5.46
CA GLU A 195 -13.23 -0.05 -5.42
C GLU A 195 -12.85 1.43 -5.42
N VAL A 196 -13.41 2.21 -6.36
CA VAL A 196 -13.24 3.67 -6.36
C VAL A 196 -14.32 4.28 -5.49
N ILE A 197 -13.92 5.05 -4.48
CA ILE A 197 -14.81 5.64 -3.49
C ILE A 197 -14.69 7.16 -3.55
N ASP A 198 -15.82 7.84 -3.80
CA ASP A 198 -15.87 9.30 -3.73
C ASP A 198 -15.69 9.75 -2.28
N THR A 199 -14.58 10.43 -2.04
CA THR A 199 -14.19 10.91 -0.71
C THR A 199 -15.24 11.80 -0.06
N THR A 200 -15.97 12.61 -0.84
CA THR A 200 -16.95 13.59 -0.32
C THR A 200 -18.32 13.00 -0.03
N ARG A 201 -18.61 11.80 -0.55
CA ARG A 201 -19.85 11.06 -0.24
C ARG A 201 -19.71 10.18 0.99
N CYS A 202 -18.48 9.99 1.48
CA CYS A 202 -18.23 9.28 2.72
C CYS A 202 -18.63 10.14 3.92
N TYR A 203 -19.11 9.51 4.99
CA TYR A 203 -19.28 10.12 6.31
C TYR A 203 -18.88 9.11 7.39
N MET A 204 -18.58 9.58 8.60
CA MET A 204 -17.95 8.77 9.64
C MET A 204 -18.79 8.74 10.91
N SER A 205 -18.89 7.57 11.52
CA SER A 205 -19.30 7.46 12.92
C SER A 205 -18.04 7.40 13.77
N ILE A 206 -17.79 8.46 14.55
CA ILE A 206 -16.63 8.55 15.44
C ILE A 206 -17.12 8.18 16.84
N ASN A 207 -16.74 6.98 17.29
CA ASN A 207 -16.96 6.53 18.65
C ASN A 207 -15.75 5.70 19.12
N SER A 208 -15.61 5.54 20.43
CA SER A 208 -14.41 4.95 21.04
C SER A 208 -14.27 3.45 20.86
N LEU A 209 -15.34 2.74 20.49
CA LEU A 209 -15.39 1.27 20.50
C LEU A 209 -15.49 0.67 19.10
N ALA A 210 -16.32 1.24 18.24
CA ALA A 210 -16.63 0.78 16.90
C ALA A 210 -16.66 1.96 15.93
N PRO A 211 -15.51 2.62 15.64
CA PRO A 211 -15.44 3.62 14.60
C PRO A 211 -15.89 3.03 13.25
N GLU A 212 -16.60 3.81 12.45
CA GLU A 212 -17.08 3.35 11.14
C GLU A 212 -16.94 4.43 10.08
N ILE A 213 -16.87 3.97 8.83
CA ILE A 213 -16.99 4.81 7.65
C ILE A 213 -18.21 4.32 6.89
N HIS A 214 -19.02 5.25 6.41
CA HIS A 214 -20.23 4.99 5.63
C HIS A 214 -20.10 5.68 4.27
N TYR A 215 -20.74 5.09 3.26
CA TYR A 215 -20.83 5.59 1.90
C TYR A 215 -22.23 5.31 1.37
N ASP A 216 -22.96 6.34 0.96
CA ASP A 216 -24.32 6.25 0.43
C ASP A 216 -25.28 5.40 1.31
N GLY A 217 -25.32 5.66 2.61
CA GLY A 217 -26.24 4.96 3.53
C GLY A 217 -25.74 3.60 4.03
N LYS A 218 -24.60 3.10 3.53
CA LYS A 218 -24.07 1.79 3.90
C LYS A 218 -22.72 1.92 4.58
N ARG A 219 -22.51 1.13 5.63
CA ARG A 219 -21.18 0.95 6.23
C ARG A 219 -20.22 0.40 5.18
N LEU A 220 -19.08 1.07 5.03
CA LEU A 220 -17.99 0.54 4.23
C LEU A 220 -17.38 -0.69 4.90
N PRO A 221 -17.06 -1.71 4.12
CA PRO A 221 -16.41 -2.91 4.61
C PRO A 221 -14.94 -2.62 4.96
N ARG A 222 -14.28 -3.60 5.60
CA ARG A 222 -12.84 -3.48 5.88
C ARG A 222 -12.04 -3.60 4.59
N TYR A 223 -11.08 -2.69 4.39
CA TYR A 223 -10.12 -2.72 3.29
C TYR A 223 -8.75 -3.16 3.80
N ASP A 224 -7.99 -3.87 2.96
CA ASP A 224 -6.59 -4.20 3.26
C ASP A 224 -5.69 -2.98 3.01
N ALA A 225 -6.00 -2.19 1.98
CA ALA A 225 -5.26 -0.98 1.65
C ALA A 225 -6.16 0.14 1.09
N VAL A 226 -5.71 1.38 1.25
CA VAL A 226 -6.33 2.60 0.71
C VAL A 226 -5.28 3.40 -0.07
N ILE A 227 -5.62 3.77 -1.30
CA ILE A 227 -4.83 4.67 -2.16
C ILE A 227 -5.56 6.03 -2.24
N PRO A 228 -5.19 7.03 -1.42
CA PRO A 228 -5.78 8.35 -1.48
C PRO A 228 -5.35 9.14 -2.73
N ARG A 229 -6.32 9.51 -3.56
CA ARG A 229 -6.19 10.46 -4.66
C ARG A 229 -6.90 11.77 -4.31
N ILE A 230 -6.58 12.30 -3.14
CA ILE A 230 -7.26 13.48 -2.56
C ILE A 230 -6.83 14.76 -3.29
N GLY A 231 -7.80 15.42 -3.92
CA GLY A 231 -7.64 16.72 -4.56
C GLY A 231 -7.40 17.86 -3.56
N ALA A 232 -6.68 18.90 -3.99
CA ALA A 232 -6.29 20.01 -3.11
C ALA A 232 -7.50 20.71 -2.44
N SER A 233 -8.63 20.82 -3.15
CA SER A 233 -9.86 21.48 -2.68
C SER A 233 -10.57 20.78 -1.53
N ILE A 234 -10.28 19.50 -1.29
CA ILE A 234 -10.91 18.70 -0.24
C ILE A 234 -9.89 18.12 0.75
N THR A 235 -8.67 18.68 0.80
CA THR A 235 -7.57 18.13 1.62
C THR A 235 -7.99 17.95 3.08
N GLN A 236 -8.68 18.92 3.67
CA GLN A 236 -9.12 18.84 5.08
C GLN A 236 -10.07 17.66 5.33
N TYR A 237 -11.13 17.55 4.51
CA TYR A 237 -12.11 16.47 4.65
C TYR A 237 -11.52 15.11 4.26
N GLY A 238 -10.79 15.05 3.14
CA GLY A 238 -10.18 13.82 2.66
C GLY A 238 -9.14 13.25 3.63
N THR A 239 -8.33 14.11 4.27
CA THR A 239 -7.39 13.63 5.30
C THR A 239 -8.10 13.26 6.60
N ALA A 240 -9.26 13.84 6.93
CA ALA A 240 -10.08 13.38 8.05
C ALA A 240 -10.65 11.98 7.81
N LEU A 241 -11.18 11.74 6.61
CA LEU A 241 -11.63 10.41 6.20
C LEU A 241 -10.48 9.39 6.22
N LEU A 242 -9.32 9.77 5.69
CA LEU A 242 -8.15 8.90 5.67
C LEU A 242 -7.66 8.55 7.09
N ARG A 243 -7.69 9.51 8.04
CA ARG A 243 -7.41 9.22 9.46
C ARG A 243 -8.35 8.18 10.05
N GLN A 244 -9.61 8.15 9.60
CA GLN A 244 -10.55 7.12 10.05
C GLN A 244 -10.16 5.73 9.51
N PHE A 245 -9.72 5.63 8.26
CA PHE A 245 -9.16 4.37 7.73
C PHE A 245 -7.90 3.93 8.50
N GLU A 246 -7.02 4.88 8.84
CA GLU A 246 -5.84 4.60 9.67
C GLU A 246 -6.23 4.12 11.07
N THR A 247 -7.26 4.72 11.68
CA THR A 247 -7.82 4.32 12.99
C THR A 247 -8.39 2.90 12.96
N LEU A 248 -8.95 2.48 11.82
CA LEU A 248 -9.43 1.11 11.58
C LEU A 248 -8.30 0.10 11.32
N GLY A 249 -7.04 0.54 11.30
CA GLY A 249 -5.88 -0.30 11.03
C GLY A 249 -5.63 -0.59 9.55
N THR A 250 -6.29 0.13 8.63
CA THR A 250 -6.10 -0.04 7.19
C THR A 250 -4.77 0.58 6.74
N TYR A 251 -4.01 -0.13 5.91
CA TYR A 251 -2.78 0.41 5.33
C TYR A 251 -3.09 1.51 4.31
N CYS A 252 -2.54 2.71 4.49
CA CYS A 252 -2.80 3.85 3.63
C CYS A 252 -1.51 4.30 2.91
N VAL A 253 -1.53 4.33 1.57
CA VAL A 253 -0.40 4.80 0.75
C VAL A 253 -0.85 5.97 -0.15
N ASN A 254 -0.73 7.21 0.29
CA ASN A 254 -0.02 7.71 1.47
C ASN A 254 -0.88 7.84 2.74
N GLY A 255 -0.23 8.06 3.90
CA GLY A 255 -0.90 8.40 5.15
C GLY A 255 -1.35 9.88 5.23
N SER A 256 -2.31 10.16 6.10
CA SER A 256 -2.96 11.45 6.27
C SER A 256 -2.01 12.56 6.69
N ALA A 257 -1.12 12.29 7.66
CA ALA A 257 -0.15 13.26 8.17
C ALA A 257 0.81 13.73 7.07
N GLY A 258 1.31 12.81 6.24
CA GLY A 258 2.19 13.14 5.12
C GLY A 258 1.51 13.97 4.05
N ILE A 259 0.25 13.66 3.73
CA ILE A 259 -0.55 14.43 2.77
C ILE A 259 -0.79 15.86 3.28
N THR A 260 -1.20 16.02 4.54
CA THR A 260 -1.39 17.35 5.15
C THR A 260 -0.10 18.15 5.13
N ALA A 261 1.01 17.54 5.57
CA ALA A 261 2.30 18.22 5.66
C ALA A 261 2.88 18.61 4.29
N SER A 262 2.68 17.80 3.25
CA SER A 262 3.17 18.11 1.91
C SER A 262 2.33 19.21 1.22
N ARG A 263 1.06 19.37 1.60
CA ARG A 263 0.13 20.36 1.02
C ARG A 263 0.31 21.75 1.61
N ASP A 264 0.65 21.84 2.88
CA ASP A 264 1.01 23.09 3.53
C ASP A 264 2.43 23.49 3.12
N LYS A 265 2.55 24.53 2.28
CA LYS A 265 3.85 24.98 1.77
C LYS A 265 4.77 25.44 2.91
N LEU A 266 4.27 26.11 3.94
CA LEU A 266 5.11 26.55 5.05
C LEU A 266 5.62 25.35 5.84
N HIS A 267 4.70 24.47 6.24
CA HIS A 267 5.06 23.29 7.00
C HIS A 267 6.03 22.39 6.23
N ALA A 268 5.82 22.23 4.91
CA ALA A 268 6.71 21.49 4.03
C ALA A 268 8.14 22.06 4.02
N HIS A 269 8.31 23.39 3.91
CA HIS A 269 9.64 24.01 3.93
C HIS A 269 10.30 23.86 5.31
N GLN A 270 9.54 24.02 6.41
CA GLN A 270 10.05 23.81 7.76
C GLN A 270 10.51 22.36 7.98
N LEU A 271 9.77 21.38 7.44
CA LEU A 271 10.13 19.97 7.54
C LEU A 271 11.40 19.67 6.74
N LEU A 272 11.46 20.11 5.48
CA LEU A 272 12.67 19.96 4.65
C LEU A 272 13.90 20.58 5.34
N ALA A 273 13.73 21.74 6.00
CA ALA A 273 14.81 22.45 6.69
C ALA A 273 15.30 21.66 7.91
N ARG A 274 14.36 21.13 8.71
CA ARG A 274 14.66 20.26 9.86
C ARG A 274 15.50 19.05 9.46
N TYR A 275 15.23 18.47 8.29
CA TYR A 275 15.98 17.32 7.75
C TYR A 275 17.20 17.70 6.89
N LYS A 276 17.58 18.99 6.86
CA LYS A 276 18.71 19.52 6.09
C LYS A 276 18.65 19.10 4.62
N ILE A 277 17.49 19.25 4.01
CA ILE A 277 17.26 18.98 2.58
C ILE A 277 17.33 20.31 1.85
N GLY A 278 18.12 20.37 0.78
CA GLY A 278 18.31 21.59 0.00
C GLY A 278 17.00 22.06 -0.62
N MET A 279 16.70 23.35 -0.46
CA MET A 279 15.58 24.06 -1.09
C MET A 279 16.04 25.49 -1.41
N PRO A 280 15.36 26.24 -2.30
CA PRO A 280 15.69 27.64 -2.51
C PRO A 280 15.49 28.43 -1.19
N PRO A 281 16.37 29.38 -0.84
CA PRO A 281 16.15 30.31 0.26
C PRO A 281 14.73 30.88 0.22
N THR A 282 14.00 30.70 1.32
CA THR A 282 12.57 30.99 1.38
C THR A 282 12.27 31.72 2.68
N ALA A 283 11.58 32.84 2.58
CA ALA A 283 11.02 33.58 3.70
C ALA A 283 9.50 33.49 3.67
N PHE A 284 8.89 33.39 4.85
CA PHE A 284 7.44 33.37 5.02
C PHE A 284 6.99 34.63 5.72
N ALA A 285 5.93 35.25 5.20
CA ALA A 285 5.42 36.48 5.79
C ALA A 285 3.90 36.62 5.62
N ALA A 286 3.28 37.32 6.56
CA ALA A 286 1.87 37.69 6.53
C ALA A 286 1.72 39.18 6.22
N SER A 287 2.14 40.05 7.14
CA SER A 287 2.06 41.50 7.00
C SER A 287 3.32 42.20 7.55
N PRO A 288 4.51 41.85 7.06
CA PRO A 288 5.75 42.44 7.55
C PRO A 288 5.75 43.94 7.24
N LYS A 289 6.07 44.79 8.22
CA LYS A 289 6.25 46.23 7.96
C LYS A 289 7.53 46.51 7.17
N ASP A 290 8.51 45.62 7.28
CA ASP A 290 9.81 45.72 6.63
C ASP A 290 9.91 44.80 5.41
N THR A 291 9.51 45.32 4.24
CA THR A 291 9.60 44.61 2.96
C THR A 291 11.06 44.41 2.52
N ASN A 292 11.96 45.34 2.85
CA ASN A 292 13.35 45.32 2.43
C ASN A 292 14.09 44.17 3.09
N ALA A 293 14.00 44.04 4.41
CA ALA A 293 14.60 42.93 5.14
C ALA A 293 14.09 41.57 4.63
N LEU A 294 12.81 41.47 4.26
CA LEU A 294 12.24 40.24 3.69
C LEU A 294 12.89 39.85 2.35
N ILE A 295 13.12 40.84 1.48
CA ILE A 295 13.78 40.64 0.18
C ILE A 295 15.25 40.26 0.39
N ASP A 296 15.92 40.90 1.35
CA ASP A 296 17.34 40.67 1.62
C ASP A 296 17.59 39.27 2.21
N ILE A 297 16.65 38.72 3.01
CA ILE A 297 16.72 37.34 3.54
C ILE A 297 16.84 36.30 2.42
N VAL A 298 16.20 36.52 1.27
CA VAL A 298 16.24 35.58 0.13
C VAL A 298 17.36 35.91 -0.88
N GLY A 299 18.21 36.90 -0.58
CA GLY A 299 19.34 37.30 -1.42
C GLY A 299 19.02 38.34 -2.49
N GLY A 300 17.89 39.04 -2.39
CA GLY A 300 17.52 40.11 -3.33
C GLY A 300 16.75 39.63 -4.57
N ALA A 301 16.58 40.54 -5.54
CA ALA A 301 15.90 40.25 -6.80
C ALA A 301 16.87 39.65 -7.85
N PRO A 302 16.39 38.79 -8.78
CA PRO A 302 15.01 38.37 -8.93
C PRO A 302 14.56 37.35 -7.89
N LEU A 303 13.27 37.39 -7.55
CA LEU A 303 12.66 36.50 -6.57
C LEU A 303 11.25 36.09 -6.98
N ILE A 304 10.76 35.01 -6.39
CA ILE A 304 9.40 34.51 -6.59
C ILE A 304 8.56 34.87 -5.36
N VAL A 305 7.36 35.42 -5.57
CA VAL A 305 6.34 35.58 -4.54
C VAL A 305 5.21 34.57 -4.79
N LYS A 306 4.88 33.75 -3.79
CA LYS A 306 3.87 32.69 -3.86
C LYS A 306 2.78 32.91 -2.82
N LEU A 307 1.51 32.89 -3.24
CA LEU A 307 0.39 32.78 -2.31
C LEU A 307 0.28 31.36 -1.77
N LEU A 308 -0.05 31.24 -0.48
CA LEU A 308 -0.31 29.93 0.13
C LEU A 308 -1.62 29.33 -0.41
N GLU A 309 -2.66 30.16 -0.49
CA GLU A 309 -4.02 29.81 -0.89
C GLU A 309 -4.21 29.88 -2.41
N SER A 310 -3.51 29.01 -3.14
CA SER A 310 -3.72 28.93 -4.58
C SER A 310 -3.48 27.53 -5.13
N THR A 311 -4.29 27.18 -6.14
CA THR A 311 -4.18 25.95 -6.92
C THR A 311 -3.60 26.25 -8.30
N GLN A 312 -2.88 25.27 -8.87
CA GLN A 312 -2.42 25.27 -10.28
C GLN A 312 -1.61 26.49 -10.74
N GLY A 313 -0.70 27.02 -9.89
CA GLY A 313 0.24 28.08 -10.31
C GLY A 313 -0.36 29.48 -10.47
N LYS A 314 -1.66 29.65 -10.21
CA LYS A 314 -2.27 30.97 -9.97
C LYS A 314 -1.65 31.51 -8.67
N GLY A 315 -1.21 32.77 -8.64
CA GLY A 315 -0.58 33.34 -7.43
C GLY A 315 0.91 33.00 -7.23
N VAL A 316 1.63 32.59 -8.28
CA VAL A 316 3.11 32.57 -8.30
C VAL A 316 3.57 33.67 -9.25
N VAL A 317 4.34 34.64 -8.75
CA VAL A 317 4.78 35.82 -9.50
C VAL A 317 6.30 35.92 -9.44
N LEU A 318 6.93 36.08 -10.60
CA LEU A 318 8.36 36.43 -10.70
C LEU A 318 8.50 37.95 -10.62
N ALA A 319 9.27 38.43 -9.66
CA ALA A 319 9.66 39.82 -9.56
C ALA A 319 11.13 39.98 -9.96
N GLU A 320 11.37 40.54 -11.14
CA GLU A 320 12.72 40.65 -11.70
C GLU A 320 13.59 41.71 -11.00
N THR A 321 12.95 42.74 -10.45
CA THR A 321 13.61 43.87 -9.78
C THR A 321 13.11 44.03 -8.35
N LYS A 322 13.92 44.67 -7.50
CA LYS A 322 13.54 44.96 -6.11
C LYS A 322 12.24 45.78 -6.03
N LYS A 323 12.09 46.81 -6.89
CA LYS A 323 10.86 47.61 -6.98
C LYS A 323 9.64 46.78 -7.38
N ALA A 324 9.79 45.84 -8.32
CA ALA A 324 8.71 44.93 -8.68
C ALA A 324 8.32 44.03 -7.50
N ALA A 325 9.31 43.51 -6.75
CA ALA A 325 9.06 42.67 -5.59
C ALA A 325 8.32 43.45 -4.49
N GLU A 326 8.74 44.69 -4.20
CA GLU A 326 8.07 45.58 -3.25
C GLU A 326 6.61 45.82 -3.62
N SER A 327 6.32 46.11 -4.89
CA SER A 327 4.96 46.31 -5.39
C SER A 327 4.10 45.05 -5.23
N VAL A 328 4.62 43.87 -5.59
CA VAL A 328 3.88 42.61 -5.47
C VAL A 328 3.61 42.26 -4.00
N ILE A 329 4.61 42.40 -3.12
CA ILE A 329 4.47 42.15 -1.69
C ILE A 329 3.46 43.12 -1.07
N THR A 330 3.47 44.40 -1.48
CA THR A 330 2.51 45.40 -1.01
C THR A 330 1.09 45.06 -1.43
N ALA A 331 0.90 44.65 -2.70
CA ALA A 331 -0.39 44.19 -3.19
C ALA A 331 -0.90 42.97 -2.40
N PHE A 332 -0.03 41.99 -2.13
CA PHE A 332 -0.40 40.77 -1.40
C PHE A 332 -0.72 41.06 0.07
N ARG A 333 -0.03 42.01 0.70
CA ARG A 333 -0.37 42.51 2.04
C ARG A 333 -1.77 43.10 2.10
N GLY A 334 -2.18 43.85 1.06
CA GLY A 334 -3.52 44.41 0.94
C GLY A 334 -4.63 43.34 0.90
N LEU A 335 -4.32 42.15 0.38
CA LEU A 335 -5.23 41.00 0.34
C LEU A 335 -5.34 40.28 1.70
N LYS A 336 -4.58 40.70 2.73
CA LYS A 336 -4.50 40.05 4.05
C LYS A 336 -4.20 38.55 3.98
N ALA A 337 -3.49 38.13 2.93
CA ALA A 337 -3.14 36.74 2.68
C ALA A 337 -1.69 36.46 3.11
N ASN A 338 -1.45 35.25 3.60
CA ASN A 338 -0.11 34.75 3.86
C ASN A 338 0.62 34.43 2.54
N PHE A 339 1.91 34.77 2.45
CA PHE A 339 2.72 34.55 1.26
C PHE A 339 4.14 34.08 1.58
N LEU A 340 4.75 33.44 0.59
CA LEU A 340 6.15 33.04 0.59
C LEU A 340 6.92 33.91 -0.38
N VAL A 341 8.10 34.35 0.02
CA VAL A 341 9.11 34.96 -0.85
C VAL A 341 10.24 33.96 -0.99
N GLN A 342 10.67 33.67 -2.19
CA GLN A 342 11.63 32.61 -2.46
C GLN A 342 12.66 33.08 -3.50
N GLN A 343 13.92 32.70 -3.33
CA GLN A 343 14.98 32.98 -4.31
C GLN A 343 14.59 32.41 -5.69
N PHE A 344 14.79 33.20 -6.75
CA PHE A 344 14.69 32.70 -8.11
C PHE A 344 15.99 32.00 -8.52
N VAL A 345 15.93 30.68 -8.72
CA VAL A 345 17.06 29.87 -9.17
C VAL A 345 17.22 30.02 -10.69
N LYS A 346 17.97 31.04 -11.11
CA LYS A 346 18.13 31.42 -12.53
C LYS A 346 18.71 30.29 -13.37
N GLU A 347 19.66 29.55 -12.81
CA GLU A 347 20.37 28.47 -13.48
C GLU A 347 19.47 27.28 -13.84
N ALA A 348 18.30 27.17 -13.20
CA ALA A 348 17.30 26.19 -13.58
C ALA A 348 16.60 26.53 -14.91
N ALA A 349 16.68 27.78 -15.39
CA ALA A 349 16.20 28.22 -16.71
C ALA A 349 14.77 27.76 -17.05
N GLY A 350 13.84 27.81 -16.09
CA GLY A 350 12.45 27.37 -16.30
C GLY A 350 12.28 25.86 -16.50
N VAL A 351 13.28 25.08 -16.09
CA VAL A 351 13.30 23.62 -16.11
C VAL A 351 13.24 23.07 -14.71
N ASP A 352 12.40 22.06 -14.50
CA ASP A 352 12.45 21.24 -13.29
C ASP A 352 12.56 19.75 -13.62
N ILE A 353 13.08 19.00 -12.64
CA ILE A 353 13.17 17.54 -12.69
C ILE A 353 12.13 16.98 -11.73
N ARG A 354 11.09 16.33 -12.27
CA ARG A 354 10.13 15.57 -11.47
C ARG A 354 10.65 14.15 -11.27
N CYS A 355 10.96 13.81 -10.04
CA CYS A 355 11.31 12.46 -9.59
C CYS A 355 10.08 11.80 -8.97
N LEU A 356 9.66 10.63 -9.48
CA LEU A 356 8.62 9.84 -8.85
C LEU A 356 9.25 8.80 -7.94
N VAL A 357 8.95 8.92 -6.65
CA VAL A 357 9.38 8.01 -5.59
C VAL A 357 8.24 7.05 -5.29
N VAL A 358 8.56 5.76 -5.25
CA VAL A 358 7.68 4.69 -4.73
C VAL A 358 8.50 3.88 -3.72
N GLY A 359 7.97 3.74 -2.51
CA GLY A 359 8.68 3.21 -1.35
C GLY A 359 9.98 3.99 -1.10
N SER A 360 11.11 3.28 -1.19
CA SER A 360 12.45 3.86 -0.99
C SER A 360 13.23 4.09 -2.28
N LYS A 361 12.57 4.15 -3.46
CA LYS A 361 13.24 4.23 -4.76
C LYS A 361 12.64 5.31 -5.65
N VAL A 362 13.50 6.06 -6.36
CA VAL A 362 13.05 6.86 -7.52
C VAL A 362 12.87 5.91 -8.71
N VAL A 363 11.61 5.66 -9.06
CA VAL A 363 11.22 4.69 -10.08
C VAL A 363 11.22 5.29 -11.49
N ALA A 364 10.89 6.57 -11.61
CA ALA A 364 10.92 7.31 -12.86
C ALA A 364 11.30 8.77 -12.60
N ALA A 365 11.87 9.43 -13.62
CA ALA A 365 12.13 10.85 -13.58
C ALA A 365 11.90 11.46 -14.97
N MET A 366 11.38 12.68 -15.00
CA MET A 366 11.21 13.45 -16.22
C MET A 366 11.68 14.89 -16.02
N LYS A 367 12.30 15.44 -17.05
CA LYS A 367 12.59 16.86 -17.17
C LYS A 367 11.35 17.52 -17.76
N ARG A 368 10.83 18.54 -17.09
CA ARG A 368 9.75 19.38 -17.62
C ARG A 368 10.31 20.76 -17.96
N SER A 369 9.87 21.31 -19.08
CA SER A 369 10.24 22.66 -19.52
C SER A 369 8.96 23.47 -19.73
N GLY A 370 8.98 24.73 -19.30
CA GLY A 370 7.89 25.68 -19.56
C GLY A 370 7.71 25.98 -21.04
N ALA A 371 6.59 26.62 -21.39
CA ALA A 371 6.40 27.22 -22.71
C ALA A 371 7.32 28.44 -22.89
N ASP A 372 7.60 28.85 -24.13
CA ASP A 372 8.46 30.00 -24.42
C ASP A 372 8.00 31.25 -23.65
N GLY A 373 8.88 31.80 -22.81
CA GLY A 373 8.60 32.97 -21.96
C GLY A 373 7.95 32.68 -20.60
N ASP A 374 7.61 31.44 -20.26
CA ASP A 374 7.11 31.07 -18.92
C ASP A 374 8.22 30.40 -18.09
N PHE A 375 8.50 30.94 -16.89
CA PHE A 375 9.45 30.36 -15.95
C PHE A 375 8.88 29.11 -15.23
N ARG A 376 7.59 28.82 -15.39
CA ARG A 376 6.90 27.67 -14.78
C ARG A 376 6.88 26.49 -15.75
N SER A 377 7.27 25.32 -15.26
CA SER A 377 7.43 24.09 -16.04
C SER A 377 6.23 23.12 -15.93
N ASN A 378 5.05 23.59 -15.53
CA ASN A 378 3.88 22.75 -15.33
C ASN A 378 3.34 22.21 -16.67
N LEU A 379 3.24 20.88 -16.81
CA LEU A 379 2.72 20.22 -18.02
C LEU A 379 1.30 20.65 -18.41
N HIS A 380 0.45 20.96 -17.43
CA HIS A 380 -0.93 21.42 -17.67
C HIS A 380 -1.01 22.83 -18.29
N LEU A 381 0.10 23.57 -18.34
CA LEU A 381 0.21 24.90 -18.96
C LEU A 381 0.91 24.86 -20.32
N GLY A 382 0.92 23.72 -21.00
CA GLY A 382 1.54 23.57 -22.33
C GLY A 382 3.04 23.28 -22.32
N GLY A 383 3.63 22.98 -21.15
CA GLY A 383 5.02 22.55 -21.03
C GLY A 383 5.31 21.19 -21.68
N SER A 384 6.57 20.91 -22.01
CA SER A 384 7.02 19.63 -22.56
C SER A 384 7.64 18.74 -21.48
N ALA A 385 7.52 17.41 -21.60
CA ALA A 385 8.16 16.43 -20.72
C ALA A 385 9.00 15.43 -21.51
N VAL A 386 10.26 15.27 -21.09
CA VAL A 386 11.19 14.27 -21.64
C VAL A 386 11.82 13.45 -20.52
N SER A 387 12.12 12.18 -20.79
CA SER A 387 12.75 11.30 -19.82
C SER A 387 14.15 11.81 -19.51
N VAL A 388 14.59 11.74 -18.26
CA VAL A 388 15.88 12.31 -17.86
C VAL A 388 16.65 11.37 -16.94
N ARG A 389 17.96 11.28 -17.16
CA ARG A 389 18.87 10.60 -16.24
C ARG A 389 19.20 11.53 -15.07
N ILE A 390 18.86 11.09 -13.87
CA ILE A 390 19.15 11.82 -12.63
C ILE A 390 20.47 11.37 -12.01
N THR A 391 21.15 12.29 -11.32
CA THR A 391 22.39 12.04 -10.59
C THR A 391 22.14 11.24 -9.31
N LYS A 392 23.21 10.75 -8.68
CA LYS A 392 23.11 10.08 -7.36
C LYS A 392 22.59 11.04 -6.28
N GLU A 393 23.01 12.31 -6.34
CA GLU A 393 22.59 13.35 -5.40
C GLU A 393 21.11 13.69 -5.58
N GLU A 394 20.64 13.90 -6.81
CA GLU A 394 19.22 14.14 -7.11
C GLU A 394 18.33 13.01 -6.61
N ARG A 395 18.76 11.76 -6.84
CA ARG A 395 18.06 10.57 -6.37
C ARG A 395 17.99 10.52 -4.84
N SER A 396 19.11 10.75 -4.16
CA SER A 396 19.18 10.76 -2.70
C SER A 396 18.28 11.86 -2.11
N THR A 397 18.35 13.07 -2.67
CA THR A 397 17.52 14.22 -2.27
C THR A 397 16.03 13.92 -2.44
N ALA A 398 15.61 13.34 -3.57
CA ALA A 398 14.21 12.96 -3.79
C ALA A 398 13.71 11.90 -2.78
N ILE A 399 14.50 10.86 -2.53
CA ILE A 399 14.13 9.81 -1.56
C ILE A 399 14.05 10.39 -0.15
N ARG A 400 15.02 11.21 0.26
CA ARG A 400 15.01 11.89 1.57
C ARG A 400 13.82 12.82 1.73
N ALA A 401 13.47 13.55 0.67
CA ALA A 401 12.30 14.43 0.68
C ALA A 401 11.01 13.63 0.87
N ALA A 402 10.74 12.59 0.07
CA ALA A 402 9.56 11.74 0.24
C ALA A 402 9.50 11.11 1.65
N ARG A 403 10.64 10.60 2.14
CA ARG A 403 10.75 9.99 3.47
C ARG A 403 10.47 10.97 4.61
N CYS A 404 10.88 12.24 4.49
CA CYS A 404 10.68 13.21 5.57
C CYS A 404 9.19 13.48 5.84
N PHE A 405 8.34 13.36 4.82
CA PHE A 405 6.88 13.44 4.93
C PHE A 405 6.21 12.09 5.24
N GLY A 406 6.96 10.98 5.30
CA GLY A 406 6.38 9.65 5.45
C GLY A 406 5.53 9.22 4.25
N LEU A 407 5.85 9.69 3.05
CA LEU A 407 5.13 9.35 1.82
C LEU A 407 5.73 8.10 1.15
N GLY A 408 4.92 7.07 0.98
CA GLY A 408 5.27 5.88 0.19
C GLY A 408 5.18 6.11 -1.32
N VAL A 409 4.40 7.08 -1.80
CA VAL A 409 4.34 7.48 -3.21
C VAL A 409 4.39 9.00 -3.31
N ALA A 410 5.41 9.56 -3.97
CA ALA A 410 5.54 11.02 -4.05
C ALA A 410 6.15 11.48 -5.38
N GLY A 411 5.62 12.57 -5.93
CA GLY A 411 6.31 13.34 -6.96
C GLY A 411 7.15 14.42 -6.30
N VAL A 412 8.47 14.35 -6.43
CA VAL A 412 9.40 15.36 -5.90
C VAL A 412 9.94 16.19 -7.05
N ASP A 413 9.67 17.48 -7.01
CA ASP A 413 10.11 18.43 -8.03
C ASP A 413 11.42 19.07 -7.58
N LEU A 414 12.45 18.98 -8.41
CA LEU A 414 13.80 19.44 -8.14
C LEU A 414 14.22 20.51 -9.15
N LEU A 415 14.92 21.53 -8.67
CA LEU A 415 15.68 22.47 -9.49
C LEU A 415 17.17 22.10 -9.41
N ARG A 416 17.84 22.08 -10.57
CA ARG A 416 19.30 21.97 -10.63
C ARG A 416 19.89 23.34 -10.31
N SER A 417 20.73 23.41 -9.29
CA SER A 417 21.48 24.62 -8.94
C SER A 417 22.97 24.31 -8.92
N GLU A 418 23.81 25.35 -8.94
CA GLU A 418 25.27 25.20 -8.83
C GLU A 418 25.69 24.54 -7.51
N THR A 419 24.87 24.69 -6.47
CA THR A 419 25.10 24.13 -5.12
C THR A 419 24.34 22.82 -4.88
N GLY A 420 24.01 22.10 -5.94
CA GLY A 420 23.30 20.81 -5.90
C GLY A 420 21.78 20.93 -6.11
N PRO A 421 21.02 19.83 -6.00
CA PRO A 421 19.58 19.84 -6.24
C PRO A 421 18.80 20.54 -5.13
N LYS A 422 17.85 21.39 -5.51
CA LYS A 422 16.94 22.09 -4.59
C LYS A 422 15.51 21.55 -4.76
N VAL A 423 14.90 21.10 -3.67
CA VAL A 423 13.50 20.67 -3.65
C VAL A 423 12.60 21.89 -3.79
N LEU A 424 11.73 21.86 -4.80
CA LEU A 424 10.74 22.90 -5.06
C LEU A 424 9.38 22.54 -4.47
N GLU A 425 8.95 21.30 -4.64
CA GLU A 425 7.66 20.78 -4.16
C GLU A 425 7.73 19.27 -3.93
N VAL A 426 6.98 18.78 -2.95
CA VAL A 426 6.70 17.35 -2.77
C VAL A 426 5.19 17.13 -2.87
N ASN A 427 4.76 16.43 -3.91
CA ASN A 427 3.36 16.13 -4.18
C ASN A 427 3.01 14.70 -3.75
N SER A 428 2.11 14.59 -2.78
CA SER A 428 1.62 13.33 -2.20
C SER A 428 0.57 12.60 -3.04
N SER A 429 0.10 13.19 -4.15
CA SER A 429 -0.81 12.55 -5.10
C SER A 429 -0.39 12.90 -6.54
N PRO A 430 0.78 12.40 -7.00
CA PRO A 430 1.29 12.73 -8.33
C PRO A 430 0.41 12.11 -9.42
N GLY A 431 0.21 12.81 -10.52
CA GLY A 431 -0.44 12.25 -11.71
C GLY A 431 0.47 11.23 -12.41
N LEU A 432 -0.10 10.12 -12.87
CA LEU A 432 0.65 9.01 -13.48
C LEU A 432 0.84 9.19 -15.00
N GLU A 433 -0.12 9.81 -15.68
CA GLU A 433 -0.19 9.83 -17.15
C GLU A 433 1.08 10.39 -17.82
N GLY A 434 1.52 11.59 -17.42
CA GLY A 434 2.68 12.22 -18.03
C GLY A 434 3.95 11.40 -17.82
N ILE A 435 4.15 10.89 -16.61
CA ILE A 435 5.39 10.18 -16.28
C ILE A 435 5.41 8.75 -16.84
N GLU A 436 4.27 8.05 -16.92
CA GLU A 436 4.17 6.75 -17.61
C GLU A 436 4.41 6.91 -19.12
N LYS A 437 3.77 7.90 -19.76
CA LYS A 437 3.97 8.17 -21.20
C LYS A 437 5.43 8.48 -21.53
N THR A 438 6.11 9.24 -20.69
CA THR A 438 7.50 9.66 -20.91
C THR A 438 8.52 8.58 -20.52
N SER A 439 8.31 7.87 -19.41
CA SER A 439 9.25 6.86 -18.92
C SER A 439 9.03 5.46 -19.48
N LYS A 440 7.84 5.18 -20.05
CA LYS A 440 7.37 3.86 -20.50
C LYS A 440 7.38 2.78 -19.42
N LYS A 441 7.38 3.18 -18.15
CA LYS A 441 7.30 2.27 -17.01
C LYS A 441 5.86 2.17 -16.54
N ASP A 442 5.47 0.99 -16.08
CA ASP A 442 4.21 0.78 -15.38
C ASP A 442 4.36 1.23 -13.93
N ILE A 443 3.90 2.44 -13.62
CA ILE A 443 3.99 3.00 -12.28
C ILE A 443 2.87 2.45 -11.40
N ALA A 444 1.68 2.23 -11.96
CA ALA A 444 0.59 1.59 -11.21
C ALA A 444 1.03 0.23 -10.65
N ALA A 445 1.76 -0.57 -11.44
CA ALA A 445 2.32 -1.84 -10.99
C ALA A 445 3.25 -1.67 -9.77
N LEU A 446 4.15 -0.68 -9.81
CA LEU A 446 5.08 -0.42 -8.72
C LEU A 446 4.38 0.08 -7.45
N ILE A 447 3.26 0.80 -7.58
CA ILE A 447 2.43 1.20 -6.44
C ILE A 447 1.77 -0.03 -5.80
N HIS A 448 1.27 -0.96 -6.61
CA HIS A 448 0.74 -2.23 -6.10
C HIS A 448 1.81 -3.10 -5.45
N ASP A 449 3.04 -3.15 -6.00
CA ASP A 449 4.17 -3.83 -5.34
C ASP A 449 4.43 -3.28 -3.93
N GLU A 450 4.36 -1.96 -3.76
CA GLU A 450 4.50 -1.31 -2.44
C GLU A 450 3.34 -1.69 -1.50
N ILE A 451 2.11 -1.76 -2.00
CA ILE A 451 0.95 -2.19 -1.20
C ILE A 451 1.12 -3.64 -0.75
N GLU A 452 1.35 -4.55 -1.70
CA GLU A 452 1.52 -5.98 -1.47
C GLU A 452 2.67 -6.29 -0.51
N ALA A 453 3.71 -5.47 -0.46
CA ALA A 453 4.83 -5.63 0.46
C ALA A 453 4.48 -5.22 1.91
N ASN A 454 3.58 -4.24 2.09
CA ASN A 454 3.27 -3.65 3.39
C ASN A 454 2.00 -4.23 4.05
N VAL A 455 1.11 -4.88 3.28
CA VAL A 455 -0.09 -5.58 3.78
C VAL A 455 0.17 -7.06 4.14
N ARG A 456 1.44 -7.49 4.17
CA ARG A 456 1.83 -8.87 4.55
C ARG A 456 1.74 -9.06 6.07
N PRO A 457 1.49 -10.30 6.56
CA PRO A 457 1.55 -10.61 7.98
C PRO A 457 2.86 -10.13 8.63
N THR A 458 2.76 -9.51 9.80
CA THR A 458 3.92 -9.12 10.61
C THR A 458 4.41 -10.36 11.36
N PRO A 459 5.70 -10.74 11.29
CA PRO A 459 6.22 -11.91 12.00
C PRO A 459 6.01 -11.81 13.51
N LEU A 460 5.90 -12.97 14.18
CA LEU A 460 5.85 -13.06 15.65
C LEU A 460 6.95 -12.20 16.29
N ARG A 461 6.55 -11.30 17.19
CA ARG A 461 7.49 -10.47 17.96
C ARG A 461 8.24 -11.27 19.02
N ASN A 462 7.78 -12.47 19.39
CA ASN A 462 8.30 -13.22 20.53
C ASN A 462 8.38 -14.73 20.23
N ARG A 463 9.55 -15.34 20.45
CA ARG A 463 9.79 -16.79 20.21
C ARG A 463 9.10 -17.70 21.22
N LYS A 464 8.73 -17.20 22.41
CA LYS A 464 8.08 -18.00 23.47
C LYS A 464 6.71 -18.58 23.08
N ALA A 465 6.05 -18.04 22.05
CA ALA A 465 4.76 -18.53 21.56
C ALA A 465 4.87 -19.78 20.67
N LEU A 466 6.10 -20.19 20.32
CA LEU A 466 6.37 -21.43 19.57
C LEU A 466 6.39 -22.67 20.48
N ASP A 467 6.59 -22.46 21.78
CA ASP A 467 6.66 -23.52 22.79
C ASP A 467 5.26 -23.78 23.37
N ALA A 468 4.29 -24.17 22.54
CA ALA A 468 3.05 -24.74 23.04
C ALA A 468 3.36 -26.18 23.53
N PRO A 469 2.84 -26.63 24.69
CA PRO A 469 3.11 -27.97 25.18
C PRO A 469 2.61 -29.00 24.17
N SER A 470 3.51 -29.86 23.73
CA SER A 470 3.18 -31.14 23.12
C SER A 470 2.68 -32.07 24.22
N ASP A 471 1.37 -32.05 24.48
CA ASP A 471 0.70 -33.14 25.20
C ASP A 471 0.32 -34.26 24.21
#